data_AF-Q55D71-F1
#
_entry.id   AF-Q55D71-F1
#
_cell.length_a   1.000
_cell.length_b   1.000
_cell.length_c   1.000
_cell.angle_alpha   90.00
_cell.angle_beta   90.00
_cell.angle_gamma   90.00
#
_symmetry.space_group_name_H-M   'P 1'
#
loop_
_entity.id
_entity.type
_entity.pdbx_description
1 polymer ?
#
loop_
_entity_poly.entity_id
_entity_poly.type
_entity_poly.pdbx_seq_one_letter_code
_entity_poly.pdbx_strand_id
1 'polypeptide(L)'
;MFSKKISLYNKTNGKKDNSSKVFLFVILFVVLVIVFVQSLSISQFNNEISQTTSITIDTKESNDNNNLIINKNNNNENINNNNNNDNNESDEDALLRKQHQEFKEAEEKANKGKSLSYATRSYATRKPKEKSEQQIENEKLTLLEKDILRGRVFKEFKDEVEILKSLDTDPGYASILNLPDYKPPTGDELVDKVKDTTWKLSKEENPFYLPKPHIFIHVPKAAGSSLGGIFKRNEKRDKFAHHWKHPSYSELESTMQKDSIFGHIRYGLHFYFNDNDPTRVPENPYGLNKYSYMTMLREPVDRVISNYYYHRQNRKDPFHELAMNHNLTEWIKVAAAGNNEQARMICGMGWEDFGNQTIYDMALHHLKYTFKFVGITEQFTESLVLFSHYSGFQNIRYSKINTGRQRVSVDKIPDDLRKEIEERNWIDVALYKMALDIYNKQIDQIGRDFFEQEVAAYKDRYLSGKYKVPNILHTTKPVEQTQQQQQ
;
A
#
# COMPACT_ATOMS: atom_id res chain seq x y z
N MET A 1 -36.29 43.71 -7.82
CA MET A 1 -36.96 44.03 -9.09
C MET A 1 -36.39 43.29 -10.31
N PHE A 2 -35.73 42.13 -10.17
CA PHE A 2 -35.37 41.29 -11.32
C PHE A 2 -35.40 39.81 -10.92
N SER A 3 -36.57 39.18 -10.96
CA SER A 3 -36.69 37.73 -11.07
C SER A 3 -36.64 37.38 -12.56
N LYS A 4 -35.47 37.00 -13.06
CA LYS A 4 -35.35 36.44 -14.43
C LYS A 4 -35.87 35.00 -14.42
N LYS A 5 -37.18 34.85 -14.65
CA LYS A 5 -37.79 33.60 -15.09
C LYS A 5 -37.11 33.16 -16.40
N ILE A 6 -36.43 32.04 -16.36
CA ILE A 6 -35.92 31.34 -17.53
C ILE A 6 -37.15 30.82 -18.30
N SER A 7 -37.52 31.55 -19.36
CA SER A 7 -38.56 31.17 -20.31
C SER A 7 -37.91 30.37 -21.44
N LEU A 8 -38.07 29.06 -21.39
CA LEU A 8 -37.85 28.19 -22.54
C LEU A 8 -39.14 28.16 -23.37
N TYR A 9 -39.30 29.12 -24.28
CA TYR A 9 -40.34 29.04 -25.30
C TYR A 9 -39.80 29.49 -26.65
N ASN A 10 -39.10 28.59 -27.33
CA ASN A 10 -38.83 28.73 -28.76
C ASN A 10 -40.05 28.23 -29.52
N LYS A 11 -40.84 29.21 -29.98
CA LYS A 11 -42.00 29.06 -30.85
C LYS A 11 -41.54 29.13 -32.30
N THR A 12 -41.21 28.01 -32.93
CA THR A 12 -41.28 27.88 -34.40
C THR A 12 -41.45 26.42 -34.81
N ASN A 13 -42.56 26.16 -35.50
CA ASN A 13 -42.79 25.05 -36.43
C ASN A 13 -42.91 23.63 -35.86
N GLY A 14 -44.10 23.31 -35.35
CA GLY A 14 -45.01 22.34 -36.00
C GLY A 14 -44.57 20.88 -36.19
N LYS A 15 -43.41 20.43 -35.72
CA LYS A 15 -43.06 19.01 -35.62
C LYS A 15 -42.96 18.65 -34.14
N LYS A 16 -43.77 17.66 -33.70
CA LYS A 16 -43.66 17.05 -32.37
C LYS A 16 -42.21 16.59 -32.19
N ASP A 17 -41.45 17.33 -31.41
CA ASP A 17 -40.09 16.98 -31.05
C ASP A 17 -40.14 15.78 -30.07
N ASN A 18 -39.92 14.58 -30.60
CA ASN A 18 -39.84 13.36 -29.81
C ASN A 18 -38.46 13.20 -29.14
N SER A 19 -37.52 14.16 -29.28
CA SER A 19 -36.17 14.05 -28.72
C SER A 19 -36.16 13.84 -27.20
N SER A 20 -37.05 14.50 -26.45
CA SER A 20 -37.12 14.32 -24.99
C SER A 20 -37.60 12.94 -24.59
N LYS A 21 -38.52 12.33 -25.36
CA LYS A 21 -38.98 10.96 -25.14
C LYS A 21 -37.89 9.95 -25.45
N VAL A 22 -37.14 10.15 -26.54
CA VAL A 22 -35.99 9.30 -26.88
C VAL A 22 -34.92 9.40 -25.80
N PHE A 23 -34.61 10.62 -25.34
CA PHE A 23 -33.62 10.84 -24.28
C PHE A 23 -34.02 10.18 -22.96
N LEU A 24 -35.29 10.31 -22.55
CA LEU A 24 -35.81 9.64 -21.36
C LEU A 24 -35.74 8.11 -21.50
N PHE A 25 -36.06 7.56 -22.68
CA PHE A 25 -36.00 6.13 -22.96
C PHE A 25 -34.56 5.59 -22.90
N VAL A 26 -33.58 6.34 -23.41
CA VAL A 26 -32.16 5.98 -23.33
C VAL A 26 -31.68 5.95 -21.87
N ILE A 27 -32.04 6.96 -21.06
CA ILE A 27 -31.68 6.96 -19.63
C ILE A 27 -32.29 5.76 -18.90
N LEU A 28 -33.59 5.48 -19.13
CA LEU A 28 -34.28 4.35 -18.51
C LEU A 28 -33.65 3.01 -18.92
N PHE A 29 -33.25 2.87 -20.18
CA PHE A 29 -32.56 1.70 -20.68
C PHE A 29 -31.18 1.51 -20.03
N VAL A 30 -30.39 2.58 -19.89
CA VAL A 30 -29.07 2.52 -19.22
C VAL A 30 -29.20 2.12 -17.75
N VAL A 31 -30.19 2.67 -17.03
CA VAL A 31 -30.45 2.30 -15.63
C VAL A 31 -30.86 0.82 -15.51
N LEU A 32 -31.73 0.33 -16.41
CA LEU A 32 -32.13 -1.08 -16.45
C LEU A 32 -30.94 -2.01 -16.71
N VAL A 33 -30.03 -1.64 -17.61
CA VAL A 33 -28.81 -2.42 -17.89
C VAL A 33 -27.90 -2.47 -16.66
N ILE A 34 -27.72 -1.35 -15.94
CA ILE A 34 -26.91 -1.30 -14.72
C ILE A 34 -27.51 -2.20 -13.64
N VAL A 35 -28.82 -2.10 -13.40
CA VAL A 35 -29.53 -2.96 -12.42
C VAL A 35 -29.43 -4.43 -12.81
N PHE A 36 -29.56 -4.76 -14.10
CA PHE A 36 -29.43 -6.12 -14.60
C PHE A 36 -28.01 -6.68 -14.39
N VAL A 37 -26.97 -5.92 -14.71
CA VAL A 37 -25.57 -6.32 -14.48
C VAL A 37 -25.30 -6.52 -12.99
N GLN A 38 -25.81 -5.65 -12.12
CA GLN A 38 -25.69 -5.81 -10.67
C GLN A 38 -26.42 -7.07 -10.17
N SER A 39 -27.62 -7.37 -10.69
CA SER A 39 -28.36 -8.57 -10.32
C SER A 39 -27.65 -9.86 -10.76
N LEU A 40 -26.97 -9.84 -11.91
CA LEU A 40 -26.13 -10.94 -12.37
C LEU A 40 -24.91 -11.15 -11.47
N SER A 41 -24.21 -10.07 -11.08
CA SER A 41 -23.08 -10.16 -10.15
C SER A 41 -23.50 -10.72 -8.79
N ILE A 42 -24.65 -10.30 -8.26
CA ILE A 42 -25.18 -10.82 -6.98
C ILE A 42 -25.58 -12.31 -7.13
N SER A 43 -26.19 -12.69 -8.25
CA SER A 43 -26.55 -14.09 -8.50
C SER A 43 -25.32 -14.99 -8.62
N GLN A 44 -24.24 -14.53 -9.23
CA GLN A 44 -22.98 -15.28 -9.30
C GLN A 44 -22.34 -15.43 -7.92
N PHE A 45 -22.34 -14.35 -7.12
CA PHE A 45 -21.80 -14.35 -5.77
C PHE A 45 -22.55 -15.31 -4.83
N ASN A 46 -23.88 -15.36 -4.90
CA ASN A 46 -24.68 -16.27 -4.07
C ASN A 46 -24.52 -17.75 -4.46
N ASN A 47 -24.24 -18.05 -5.73
CA ASN A 47 -23.96 -19.42 -6.17
C ASN A 47 -22.60 -19.92 -5.67
N GLU A 48 -21.58 -19.05 -5.59
CA GLU A 48 -20.28 -19.42 -5.03
C GLU A 48 -20.38 -19.73 -3.52
N ILE A 49 -21.16 -18.97 -2.76
CA ILE A 49 -21.37 -19.23 -1.33
C ILE A 49 -22.08 -20.59 -1.11
N SER A 50 -23.11 -20.89 -1.90
CA SER A 50 -23.86 -22.14 -1.78
C SER A 50 -23.00 -23.38 -2.06
N GLN A 51 -22.00 -23.30 -2.95
CA GLN A 51 -21.09 -24.42 -3.24
C GLN A 51 -20.04 -24.64 -2.15
N THR A 52 -19.68 -23.62 -1.38
CA THR A 52 -18.66 -23.74 -0.32
C THR A 52 -19.17 -24.36 0.99
N THR A 53 -20.48 -24.56 1.17
CA THR A 53 -21.05 -25.04 2.45
C THR A 53 -21.37 -26.55 2.45
N SER A 54 -21.00 -27.30 1.41
CA SER A 54 -21.30 -28.74 1.28
C SER A 54 -20.08 -29.56 0.86
N ILE A 55 -19.03 -29.62 1.68
CA ILE A 55 -17.96 -30.61 1.50
C ILE A 55 -17.83 -31.42 2.79
N THR A 56 -18.55 -32.54 2.81
CA THR A 56 -18.28 -33.65 3.72
C THR A 56 -16.96 -34.28 3.32
N ILE A 57 -16.07 -34.41 4.31
CA ILE A 57 -14.73 -34.98 4.21
C ILE A 57 -14.87 -36.48 4.00
N ASP A 58 -14.40 -36.98 2.85
CA ASP A 58 -13.98 -38.37 2.73
C ASP A 58 -12.58 -38.44 2.14
N THR A 59 -11.69 -39.03 2.94
CA THR A 59 -10.27 -39.22 2.72
C THR A 59 -9.99 -40.24 1.63
N LYS A 60 -9.14 -39.88 0.65
CA LYS A 60 -8.14 -40.78 0.04
C LYS A 60 -7.10 -40.03 -0.78
N GLU A 61 -5.87 -40.47 -0.62
CA GLU A 61 -4.62 -40.02 -1.24
C GLU A 61 -4.62 -40.07 -2.77
N SER A 62 -3.99 -39.08 -3.43
CA SER A 62 -2.85 -39.23 -4.36
C SER A 62 -2.68 -38.04 -5.34
N ASN A 63 -1.41 -37.83 -5.70
CA ASN A 63 -0.77 -36.81 -6.56
C ASN A 63 -1.45 -36.48 -7.90
N ASP A 64 -1.45 -35.19 -8.29
CA ASP A 64 -0.70 -34.64 -9.46
C ASP A 64 -1.14 -33.22 -9.88
N ASN A 65 -0.14 -32.36 -10.11
CA ASN A 65 -0.06 -31.15 -10.96
C ASN A 65 -1.34 -30.30 -11.25
N ASN A 66 -1.49 -29.19 -10.52
CA ASN A 66 -2.49 -28.15 -10.79
C ASN A 66 -1.97 -27.09 -11.78
N ASN A 67 -2.28 -27.27 -13.07
CA ASN A 67 -2.41 -26.16 -14.01
C ASN A 67 -3.89 -25.73 -14.06
N LEU A 68 -4.16 -24.47 -13.68
CA LEU A 68 -5.49 -23.86 -13.68
C LEU A 68 -6.04 -23.71 -15.10
N ILE A 69 -6.90 -24.65 -15.52
CA ILE A 69 -7.76 -24.51 -16.70
C ILE A 69 -9.20 -24.31 -16.20
N ILE A 70 -9.73 -23.11 -16.42
CA ILE A 70 -11.07 -22.69 -16.03
C ILE A 70 -12.08 -23.33 -16.99
N ASN A 71 -12.69 -24.45 -16.59
CA ASN A 71 -13.77 -25.09 -17.33
C ASN A 71 -15.14 -24.59 -16.86
N LYS A 72 -15.91 -24.06 -17.82
CA LYS A 72 -17.35 -23.79 -17.72
C LYS A 72 -18.11 -25.12 -17.71
N ASN A 73 -18.94 -25.37 -16.71
CA ASN A 73 -20.15 -26.17 -16.91
C ASN A 73 -21.30 -25.67 -16.04
N ASN A 74 -22.40 -25.40 -16.74
CA ASN A 74 -23.73 -25.12 -16.22
C ASN A 74 -24.31 -26.42 -15.65
N ASN A 75 -24.96 -26.36 -14.50
CA ASN A 75 -26.22 -27.06 -14.27
C ASN A 75 -26.99 -26.40 -13.13
N ASN A 76 -28.26 -26.11 -13.45
CA ASN A 76 -29.29 -25.58 -12.58
C ASN A 76 -29.77 -26.67 -11.63
N GLU A 77 -29.97 -26.34 -10.36
CA GLU A 77 -31.12 -26.86 -9.61
C GLU A 77 -31.51 -25.93 -8.45
N ASN A 78 -32.80 -25.64 -8.41
CA ASN A 78 -33.49 -24.72 -7.50
C ASN A 78 -33.66 -25.35 -6.12
N ILE A 79 -33.22 -24.69 -5.05
CA ILE A 79 -33.83 -24.85 -3.72
C ILE A 79 -34.00 -23.49 -3.05
N ASN A 80 -35.27 -23.09 -2.94
CA ASN A 80 -35.75 -22.01 -2.08
C ASN A 80 -35.41 -22.31 -0.62
N ASN A 81 -34.86 -21.33 0.10
CA ASN A 81 -35.13 -21.20 1.53
C ASN A 81 -35.12 -19.72 1.93
N ASN A 82 -36.33 -19.23 2.19
CA ASN A 82 -36.61 -17.99 2.91
C ASN A 82 -36.07 -18.13 4.33
N ASN A 83 -35.17 -17.24 4.75
CA ASN A 83 -35.07 -16.83 6.13
C ASN A 83 -34.86 -15.32 6.17
N ASN A 84 -35.99 -14.64 6.36
CA ASN A 84 -36.03 -13.31 6.92
C ASN A 84 -35.37 -13.36 8.31
N ASN A 85 -34.41 -12.49 8.58
CA ASN A 85 -34.21 -11.93 9.91
C ASN A 85 -33.45 -10.60 9.81
N ASP A 86 -34.24 -9.55 10.04
CA ASP A 86 -33.97 -8.38 10.86
C ASP A 86 -32.82 -7.44 10.52
N ASN A 87 -33.26 -6.35 9.88
CA ASN A 87 -32.66 -5.03 9.82
C ASN A 87 -32.47 -4.46 11.24
N ASN A 88 -31.23 -4.41 11.73
CA ASN A 88 -30.81 -3.45 12.75
C ASN A 88 -29.47 -2.87 12.30
N GLU A 89 -29.54 -1.84 11.46
CA GLU A 89 -28.37 -1.09 10.99
C GLU A 89 -27.95 -0.11 12.09
N SER A 90 -26.68 -0.16 12.51
CA SER A 90 -26.17 0.67 13.60
C SER A 90 -25.92 2.11 13.15
N ASP A 91 -25.95 3.08 14.07
CA ASP A 91 -25.63 4.49 13.78
C ASP A 91 -24.23 4.68 13.16
N GLU A 92 -23.32 3.73 13.42
CA GLU A 92 -21.97 3.69 12.86
C GLU A 92 -21.97 3.33 11.37
N ASP A 93 -22.79 2.34 10.96
CA ASP A 93 -22.97 1.96 9.56
C ASP A 93 -23.58 3.11 8.72
N ALA A 94 -24.49 3.89 9.31
CA ALA A 94 -25.10 5.06 8.68
C ALA A 94 -24.08 6.19 8.45
N LEU A 95 -23.20 6.45 9.43
CA LEU A 95 -22.11 7.43 9.29
C LEU A 95 -21.10 6.98 8.21
N LEU A 96 -20.79 5.69 8.15
CA LEU A 96 -19.91 5.10 7.14
C LEU A 96 -20.47 5.24 5.72
N ARG A 97 -21.76 4.94 5.50
CA ARG A 97 -22.40 5.14 4.18
C ARG A 97 -22.36 6.60 3.75
N LYS A 98 -22.59 7.54 4.68
CA LYS A 98 -22.53 8.97 4.41
C LYS A 98 -21.12 9.38 3.94
N GLN A 99 -20.07 8.94 4.63
CA GLN A 99 -18.69 9.24 4.23
C GLN A 99 -18.31 8.61 2.88
N HIS A 100 -18.73 7.36 2.62
CA HIS A 100 -18.49 6.69 1.34
C HIS A 100 -19.20 7.40 0.18
N GLN A 101 -20.43 7.87 0.40
CA GLN A 101 -21.20 8.59 -0.61
C GLN A 101 -20.66 10.01 -0.85
N GLU A 102 -20.28 10.74 0.20
CA GLU A 102 -19.60 12.03 0.08
C GLU A 102 -18.29 11.91 -0.71
N PHE A 103 -17.52 10.83 -0.50
CA PHE A 103 -16.29 10.56 -1.23
C PHE A 103 -16.54 10.29 -2.73
N LYS A 104 -17.47 9.38 -3.06
CA LYS A 104 -17.82 9.09 -4.46
C LYS A 104 -18.37 10.32 -5.18
N GLU A 105 -19.23 11.09 -4.53
CA GLU A 105 -19.76 12.34 -5.09
C GLU A 105 -18.67 13.39 -5.29
N ALA A 106 -17.70 13.50 -4.38
CA ALA A 106 -16.58 14.43 -4.51
C ALA A 106 -15.63 14.04 -5.66
N GLU A 107 -15.31 12.75 -5.80
CA GLU A 107 -14.48 12.22 -6.90
C GLU A 107 -15.18 12.43 -8.27
N GLU A 108 -16.49 12.18 -8.33
CA GLU A 108 -17.26 12.38 -9.56
C GLU A 108 -17.44 13.87 -9.91
N LYS A 109 -17.61 14.75 -8.92
CA LYS A 109 -17.64 16.21 -9.10
C LYS A 109 -16.29 16.77 -9.53
N ALA A 110 -15.18 16.27 -8.97
CA ALA A 110 -13.83 16.65 -9.40
C ALA A 110 -13.58 16.29 -10.87
N ASN A 111 -14.12 15.15 -11.34
CA ASN A 111 -14.03 14.74 -12.74
C ASN A 111 -14.97 15.52 -13.69
N LYS A 112 -16.06 16.10 -13.20
CA LYS A 112 -17.05 16.86 -14.01
C LYS A 112 -16.83 18.38 -14.03
N GLY A 113 -16.15 18.96 -13.04
CA GLY A 113 -15.99 20.41 -12.85
C GLY A 113 -14.85 21.06 -13.66
N LYS A 114 -14.98 21.14 -14.99
CA LYS A 114 -14.04 21.89 -15.84
C LYS A 114 -14.30 23.40 -15.79
N SER A 115 -13.45 24.15 -15.09
CA SER A 115 -13.11 25.53 -15.43
C SER A 115 -11.59 25.61 -15.61
N LEU A 116 -11.19 25.74 -16.87
CA LEU A 116 -9.81 25.66 -17.35
C LEU A 116 -9.11 27.00 -17.10
N SER A 117 -8.52 27.23 -15.93
CA SER A 117 -7.67 28.41 -15.76
C SER A 117 -6.45 28.16 -14.86
N TYR A 118 -5.29 28.53 -15.42
CA TYR A 118 -3.95 28.63 -14.83
C TYR A 118 -2.97 27.45 -14.76
N ALA A 119 -3.34 26.21 -15.14
CA ALA A 119 -2.32 25.14 -15.29
C ALA A 119 -2.20 24.48 -16.67
N THR A 120 -3.12 24.74 -17.61
CA THR A 120 -3.26 23.88 -18.80
C THR A 120 -2.34 24.21 -19.99
N ARG A 121 -1.44 25.19 -19.90
CA ARG A 121 -0.62 25.55 -21.08
C ARG A 121 0.43 24.49 -21.49
N SER A 122 0.72 23.49 -20.65
CA SER A 122 1.66 22.40 -21.03
C SER A 122 1.06 20.99 -21.09
N TYR A 123 -0.21 20.77 -20.71
CA TYR A 123 -0.81 19.43 -20.69
C TYR A 123 -2.00 19.24 -21.64
N ALA A 124 -2.61 20.32 -22.17
CA ALA A 124 -3.75 20.18 -23.09
C ALA A 124 -3.43 19.62 -24.48
N THR A 125 -2.17 19.41 -24.87
CA THR A 125 -1.82 19.03 -26.25
C THR A 125 -1.53 17.54 -26.48
N ARG A 126 -1.61 16.68 -25.46
CA ARG A 126 -1.59 15.23 -25.70
C ARG A 126 -3.01 14.67 -25.60
N LYS A 127 -3.61 14.33 -26.76
CA LYS A 127 -4.70 13.34 -26.79
C LYS A 127 -4.22 12.12 -25.98
N PRO A 128 -5.04 11.54 -25.08
CA PRO A 128 -4.70 10.28 -24.44
C PRO A 128 -4.33 9.28 -25.53
N LYS A 129 -3.12 8.72 -25.47
CA LYS A 129 -2.72 7.67 -26.39
C LYS A 129 -3.71 6.52 -26.19
N GLU A 130 -4.34 6.07 -27.28
CA GLU A 130 -5.22 4.91 -27.24
C GLU A 130 -4.42 3.71 -26.73
N LYS A 131 -4.97 3.00 -25.75
CA LYS A 131 -4.32 1.83 -25.15
C LYS A 131 -4.40 0.67 -26.15
N SER A 132 -3.35 -0.14 -26.24
CA SER A 132 -3.41 -1.37 -27.04
C SER A 132 -4.37 -2.38 -26.42
N GLU A 133 -4.86 -3.33 -27.22
CA GLU A 133 -5.70 -4.44 -26.73
C GLU A 133 -5.01 -5.20 -25.59
N GLN A 134 -3.71 -5.47 -25.70
CA GLN A 134 -2.92 -6.10 -24.65
C GLN A 134 -2.89 -5.27 -23.35
N GLN A 135 -2.82 -3.94 -23.44
CA GLN A 135 -2.86 -3.07 -22.26
C GLN A 135 -4.24 -3.09 -21.60
N ILE A 136 -5.31 -3.07 -22.39
CA ILE A 136 -6.69 -3.17 -21.90
C ILE A 136 -6.90 -4.52 -21.20
N GLU A 137 -6.41 -5.61 -21.80
CA GLU A 137 -6.53 -6.94 -21.22
C GLU A 137 -5.75 -7.07 -19.91
N ASN A 138 -4.50 -6.60 -19.88
CA ASN A 138 -3.71 -6.61 -18.64
C ASN A 138 -4.37 -5.78 -17.52
N GLU A 139 -5.02 -4.66 -17.85
CA GLU A 139 -5.76 -3.86 -16.87
C GLU A 139 -6.97 -4.61 -16.31
N LYS A 140 -7.72 -5.34 -17.14
CA LYS A 140 -8.82 -6.20 -16.69
C LYS A 140 -8.32 -7.31 -15.77
N LEU A 141 -7.28 -8.03 -16.19
CA LEU A 141 -6.68 -9.10 -15.38
C LEU A 141 -6.11 -8.58 -14.06
N THR A 142 -5.53 -7.39 -14.05
CA THR A 142 -5.04 -6.74 -12.82
C THR A 142 -6.18 -6.36 -11.88
N LEU A 143 -7.33 -5.93 -12.39
CA LEU A 143 -8.51 -5.66 -11.55
C LEU A 143 -9.08 -6.95 -10.95
N LEU A 144 -9.19 -8.02 -11.75
CA LEU A 144 -9.64 -9.33 -11.28
C LEU A 144 -8.68 -9.90 -10.23
N GLU A 145 -7.37 -9.84 -10.49
CA GLU A 145 -6.33 -10.29 -9.56
C GLU A 145 -6.38 -9.53 -8.24
N LYS A 146 -6.61 -8.22 -8.26
CA LYS A 146 -6.77 -7.41 -7.05
C LYS A 146 -7.90 -7.92 -6.15
N ASP A 147 -9.04 -8.32 -6.73
CA ASP A 147 -10.18 -8.85 -5.97
C ASP A 147 -9.88 -10.26 -5.41
N ILE A 148 -9.20 -11.10 -6.17
CA ILE A 148 -8.73 -12.42 -5.71
C ILE A 148 -7.75 -12.26 -4.55
N LEU A 149 -6.75 -11.39 -4.70
CA LEU A 149 -5.74 -11.13 -3.68
C LEU A 149 -6.37 -10.61 -2.39
N ARG A 150 -7.33 -9.68 -2.52
CA ARG A 150 -8.12 -9.19 -1.39
C ARG A 150 -8.82 -10.33 -0.65
N GLY A 151 -9.48 -11.24 -1.37
CA GLY A 151 -10.11 -12.43 -0.77
C GLY A 151 -9.12 -13.31 0.01
N ARG A 152 -7.94 -13.55 -0.56
CA ARG A 152 -6.87 -14.33 0.11
C ARG A 152 -6.37 -13.67 1.39
N VAL A 153 -6.17 -12.34 1.38
CA VAL A 153 -5.74 -11.59 2.57
C VAL A 153 -6.79 -11.67 3.70
N PHE A 154 -8.08 -11.50 3.39
CA PHE A 154 -9.13 -11.66 4.40
C PHE A 154 -9.22 -13.09 4.95
N LYS A 155 -9.01 -14.08 4.09
CA LYS A 155 -8.99 -15.49 4.52
C LYS A 155 -7.81 -15.77 5.44
N GLU A 156 -6.59 -15.38 5.05
CA GLU A 156 -5.38 -15.54 5.89
C GLU A 156 -5.57 -14.89 7.26
N PHE A 157 -6.07 -13.64 7.31
CA PHE A 157 -6.34 -12.97 8.58
C PHE A 157 -7.28 -13.77 9.48
N LYS A 158 -8.39 -14.30 8.94
CA LYS A 158 -9.33 -15.12 9.72
C LYS A 158 -8.70 -16.42 10.20
N ASP A 159 -7.98 -17.11 9.32
CA ASP A 159 -7.30 -18.36 9.65
C ASP A 159 -6.25 -18.14 10.76
N GLU A 160 -5.43 -17.08 10.65
CA GLU A 160 -4.44 -16.71 11.66
C GLU A 160 -5.08 -16.31 13.00
N VAL A 161 -6.23 -15.64 13.00
CA VAL A 161 -6.99 -15.35 14.22
C VAL A 161 -7.43 -16.64 14.92
N GLU A 162 -7.90 -17.64 14.19
CA GLU A 162 -8.27 -18.94 14.78
C GLU A 162 -7.05 -19.72 15.29
N ILE A 163 -5.92 -19.66 14.56
CA ILE A 163 -4.64 -20.20 15.03
C ILE A 163 -4.26 -19.56 16.36
N LEU A 164 -4.25 -18.22 16.44
CA LEU A 164 -3.85 -17.49 17.66
C LEU A 164 -4.74 -17.83 18.86
N LYS A 165 -6.05 -18.05 18.67
CA LYS A 165 -6.96 -18.49 19.73
C LYS A 165 -6.66 -19.88 20.26
N SER A 166 -6.05 -20.74 19.43
CA SER A 166 -5.68 -22.11 19.79
C SER A 166 -4.33 -22.23 20.51
N LEU A 167 -3.53 -21.16 20.53
CA LEU A 167 -2.22 -21.15 21.19
C LEU A 167 -2.37 -20.91 22.70
N ASP A 168 -1.57 -21.62 23.49
CA ASP A 168 -1.50 -21.43 24.95
C ASP A 168 -0.89 -20.06 25.34
N THR A 169 -0.05 -19.51 24.47
CA THR A 169 0.68 -18.26 24.72
C THR A 169 0.71 -17.39 23.47
N ASP A 170 0.54 -16.08 23.65
CA ASP A 170 0.73 -15.07 22.61
C ASP A 170 2.17 -15.12 22.06
N PRO A 171 2.37 -15.33 20.74
CA PRO A 171 3.69 -15.30 20.10
C PRO A 171 4.44 -13.97 20.26
N GLY A 172 3.72 -12.88 20.56
CA GLY A 172 4.29 -11.53 20.63
C GLY A 172 4.51 -10.91 19.25
N TYR A 173 5.40 -9.94 19.18
CA TYR A 173 5.72 -9.23 17.94
C TYR A 173 6.62 -10.07 17.04
N ALA A 174 6.24 -10.24 15.78
CA ALA A 174 7.02 -11.01 14.81
C ALA A 174 8.37 -10.37 14.43
N SER A 175 8.56 -9.09 14.74
CA SER A 175 9.83 -8.38 14.63
C SER A 175 10.78 -8.63 15.81
N ILE A 176 10.30 -9.25 16.89
CA ILE A 176 11.06 -9.63 18.08
C ILE A 176 11.33 -11.12 18.01
N LEU A 177 12.56 -11.48 17.61
CA LEU A 177 12.93 -12.88 17.33
C LEU A 177 13.17 -13.67 18.63
N ASN A 178 12.79 -14.94 18.70
CA ASN A 178 13.17 -15.76 19.85
C ASN A 178 14.66 -16.15 19.76
N LEU A 179 15.52 -15.44 20.49
CA LEU A 179 16.98 -15.59 20.47
C LEU A 179 17.53 -15.80 21.89
N PRO A 180 17.31 -16.97 22.52
CA PRO A 180 17.66 -17.19 23.93
C PRO A 180 19.17 -17.10 24.22
N ASP A 181 20.01 -17.43 23.24
CA ASP A 181 21.47 -17.43 23.37
C ASP A 181 22.13 -16.12 22.96
N TYR A 182 21.36 -15.16 22.42
CA TYR A 182 21.91 -13.89 21.97
C TYR A 182 22.28 -13.00 23.15
N LYS A 183 23.50 -12.44 23.09
CA LYS A 183 23.96 -11.39 23.99
C LYS A 183 24.46 -10.22 23.15
N PRO A 184 24.05 -8.97 23.44
CA PRO A 184 24.64 -7.81 22.79
C PRO A 184 26.16 -7.79 22.95
N PRO A 185 26.92 -7.49 21.87
CA PRO A 185 28.36 -7.32 21.94
C PRO A 185 28.77 -6.29 22.98
N THR A 186 29.89 -6.51 23.65
CA THR A 186 30.47 -5.56 24.64
C THR A 186 31.98 -5.47 24.48
N GLY A 187 32.62 -4.48 25.11
CA GLY A 187 34.08 -4.34 25.09
C GLY A 187 34.67 -4.22 23.68
N ASP A 188 35.75 -4.96 23.43
CA ASP A 188 36.45 -4.94 22.14
C ASP A 188 35.58 -5.48 20.99
N GLU A 189 34.75 -6.49 21.25
CA GLU A 189 33.84 -7.06 20.24
C GLU A 189 32.85 -6.01 19.73
N LEU A 190 32.29 -5.19 20.63
CA LEU A 190 31.43 -4.09 20.26
C LEU A 190 32.16 -3.11 19.33
N VAL A 191 33.36 -2.70 19.74
CA VAL A 191 34.17 -1.71 18.99
C VAL A 191 34.46 -2.23 17.58
N ASP A 192 34.78 -3.53 17.46
CA ASP A 192 35.07 -4.16 16.17
C ASP A 192 33.82 -4.26 15.29
N LYS A 193 32.68 -4.69 15.84
CA LYS A 193 31.39 -4.77 15.12
C LYS A 193 30.82 -3.41 14.71
N VAL A 194 31.15 -2.32 15.42
CA VAL A 194 30.79 -0.95 15.03
C VAL A 194 31.69 -0.45 13.89
N LYS A 195 32.97 -0.83 13.88
CA LYS A 195 33.92 -0.44 12.82
C LYS A 195 33.61 -1.12 11.50
N ASP A 196 33.41 -2.43 11.54
CA ASP A 196 33.13 -3.30 10.40
C ASP A 196 31.72 -3.90 10.51
N THR A 197 30.85 -3.59 9.55
CA THR A 197 29.47 -4.06 9.51
C THR A 197 29.26 -5.32 8.65
N THR A 198 30.33 -5.93 8.13
CA THR A 198 30.23 -7.12 7.26
C THR A 198 29.65 -8.34 7.96
N TRP A 199 29.78 -8.43 9.29
CA TRP A 199 29.13 -9.48 10.10
C TRP A 199 27.59 -9.50 9.94
N LYS A 200 26.98 -8.41 9.48
CA LYS A 200 25.53 -8.34 9.22
C LYS A 200 25.08 -9.13 7.99
N LEU A 201 26.00 -9.61 7.16
CA LEU A 201 25.72 -10.25 5.86
C LEU A 201 25.37 -11.74 5.93
N SER A 202 25.58 -12.40 7.08
CA SER A 202 25.37 -13.84 7.25
C SER A 202 24.51 -14.13 8.47
N LYS A 203 23.72 -15.21 8.42
CA LYS A 203 22.82 -15.57 9.54
C LYS A 203 23.62 -16.09 10.74
N GLU A 204 24.78 -16.68 10.46
CA GLU A 204 25.71 -17.27 11.39
C GLU A 204 26.32 -16.22 12.33
N GLU A 205 26.61 -15.02 11.82
CA GLU A 205 27.18 -13.92 12.61
C GLU A 205 26.14 -12.88 13.03
N ASN A 206 25.02 -12.79 12.32
CA ASN A 206 23.93 -11.88 12.59
C ASN A 206 22.60 -12.64 12.78
N PRO A 207 22.20 -12.90 14.03
CA PRO A 207 20.96 -13.62 14.31
C PRO A 207 19.70 -12.86 13.88
N PHE A 208 19.79 -11.55 13.61
CA PHE A 208 18.68 -10.72 13.12
C PHE A 208 18.49 -10.76 11.61
N TYR A 209 19.45 -11.30 10.86
CA TYR A 209 19.38 -11.31 9.41
C TYR A 209 18.15 -12.10 8.92
N LEU A 210 17.28 -11.44 8.14
CA LEU A 210 16.01 -11.99 7.69
C LEU A 210 16.16 -12.75 6.36
N PRO A 211 15.44 -13.86 6.17
CA PRO A 211 15.42 -14.59 4.91
C PRO A 211 14.79 -13.76 3.79
N LYS A 212 15.19 -14.06 2.55
CA LYS A 212 14.61 -13.47 1.34
C LYS A 212 13.39 -14.29 0.87
N PRO A 213 12.38 -13.67 0.24
CA PRO A 213 12.38 -12.30 -0.26
C PRO A 213 12.12 -11.25 0.84
N HIS A 214 12.81 -10.13 0.74
CA HIS A 214 12.56 -8.92 1.51
C HIS A 214 11.43 -8.12 0.86
N ILE A 215 10.27 -8.03 1.51
CA ILE A 215 9.09 -7.32 0.98
C ILE A 215 8.88 -6.04 1.78
N PHE A 216 9.37 -4.92 1.25
CA PHE A 216 9.26 -3.62 1.89
C PHE A 216 8.04 -2.84 1.36
N ILE A 217 7.01 -2.74 2.19
CA ILE A 217 5.83 -1.92 1.91
C ILE A 217 6.15 -0.46 2.21
N HIS A 218 6.34 0.34 1.15
CA HIS A 218 6.58 1.76 1.29
C HIS A 218 5.26 2.52 1.42
N VAL A 219 4.95 2.94 2.65
CA VAL A 219 3.88 3.90 2.95
C VAL A 219 4.23 5.28 2.37
N PRO A 220 3.36 5.90 1.55
CA PRO A 220 3.58 7.24 1.03
C PRO A 220 3.99 8.23 2.12
N LYS A 221 5.04 9.01 1.80
CA LYS A 221 5.63 10.04 2.68
C LYS A 221 6.29 9.54 3.97
N ALA A 222 6.50 8.23 4.11
CA ALA A 222 7.39 7.62 5.11
C ALA A 222 8.80 7.34 4.52
N ALA A 223 9.51 8.41 4.12
CA ALA A 223 10.93 8.39 3.69
C ALA A 223 11.35 7.52 2.48
N GLY A 224 10.42 7.15 1.59
CA GLY A 224 10.71 6.18 0.52
C GLY A 224 11.72 6.60 -0.55
N SER A 225 11.87 7.90 -0.87
CA SER A 225 12.86 8.33 -1.86
C SER A 225 14.29 8.00 -1.41
N SER A 226 14.59 8.19 -0.13
CA SER A 226 15.89 7.84 0.46
C SER A 226 16.08 6.33 0.52
N LEU A 227 15.06 5.59 1.01
CA LEU A 227 15.10 4.13 1.08
C LEU A 227 15.25 3.47 -0.29
N GLY A 228 14.48 3.88 -1.29
CA GLY A 228 14.60 3.33 -2.65
C GLY A 228 15.99 3.54 -3.25
N GLY A 229 16.68 4.64 -2.88
CA GLY A 229 18.09 4.84 -3.22
C GLY A 229 19.04 3.90 -2.47
N ILE A 230 18.76 3.59 -1.21
CA ILE A 230 19.51 2.64 -0.38
C ILE A 230 19.36 1.21 -0.90
N PHE A 231 18.14 0.75 -1.17
CA PHE A 231 17.90 -0.58 -1.77
C PHE A 231 18.68 -0.76 -3.07
N LYS A 232 18.61 0.21 -3.99
CA LYS A 232 19.34 0.17 -5.29
C LYS A 232 20.86 0.04 -5.15
N ARG A 233 21.46 0.47 -4.03
CA ARG A 233 22.91 0.38 -3.80
C ARG A 233 23.34 -0.90 -3.11
N ASN A 234 22.42 -1.59 -2.44
CA ASN A 234 22.73 -2.80 -1.67
C ASN A 234 22.29 -4.07 -2.39
N GLU A 235 21.29 -3.99 -3.27
CA GLU A 235 20.76 -5.15 -3.98
C GLU A 235 21.27 -5.26 -5.41
N LYS A 236 21.37 -6.51 -5.89
CA LYS A 236 21.68 -6.80 -7.29
C LYS A 236 20.52 -6.36 -8.17
N ARG A 237 20.83 -5.68 -9.28
CA ARG A 237 19.83 -5.07 -10.17
C ARG A 237 18.80 -6.07 -10.71
N ASP A 238 19.22 -7.29 -11.02
CA ASP A 238 18.37 -8.37 -11.54
C ASP A 238 17.51 -9.04 -10.46
N LYS A 239 17.93 -8.93 -9.19
CA LYS A 239 17.21 -9.47 -8.01
C LYS A 239 16.39 -8.44 -7.24
N PHE A 240 16.43 -7.17 -7.67
CA PHE A 240 15.69 -6.07 -7.06
C PHE A 240 14.52 -5.60 -7.94
N ALA A 241 13.36 -5.36 -7.33
CA ALA A 241 12.23 -4.69 -7.97
C ALA A 241 11.79 -3.45 -7.18
N HIS A 242 11.57 -2.34 -7.90
CA HIS A 242 11.04 -1.11 -7.34
C HIS A 242 9.71 -0.75 -8.02
N HIS A 243 8.63 -0.82 -7.26
CA HIS A 243 7.26 -0.61 -7.74
C HIS A 243 6.68 0.74 -7.29
N TRP A 244 6.31 1.61 -8.23
CA TRP A 244 5.64 2.89 -7.94
C TRP A 244 4.13 2.74 -7.66
N LYS A 245 3.58 1.57 -7.96
CA LYS A 245 2.23 1.09 -7.64
C LYS A 245 2.31 -0.42 -7.50
N HIS A 246 1.34 -1.07 -6.88
CA HIS A 246 1.32 -2.53 -6.76
C HIS A 246 1.52 -3.18 -8.15
N PRO A 247 2.32 -4.27 -8.26
CA PRO A 247 2.59 -4.93 -9.53
C PRO A 247 1.29 -5.27 -10.26
N SER A 248 1.24 -5.02 -11.56
CA SER A 248 0.14 -5.49 -12.39
C SER A 248 0.23 -7.01 -12.61
N TYR A 249 -0.85 -7.61 -13.10
CA TYR A 249 -0.91 -9.05 -13.36
C TYR A 249 0.30 -9.55 -14.19
N SER A 250 0.65 -8.86 -15.27
CA SER A 250 1.82 -9.21 -16.11
C SER A 250 3.19 -9.01 -15.46
N GLU A 251 3.26 -8.28 -14.33
CA GLU A 251 4.51 -8.05 -13.61
C GLU A 251 4.74 -9.09 -12.49
N LEU A 252 3.71 -9.83 -12.07
CA LEU A 252 3.75 -10.76 -10.93
C LEU A 252 4.82 -11.84 -11.10
N GLU A 253 4.84 -12.52 -12.25
CA GLU A 253 5.81 -13.58 -12.54
C GLU A 253 7.26 -13.09 -12.37
N SER A 254 7.57 -11.92 -12.95
CA SER A 254 8.90 -11.32 -12.83
C SER A 254 9.22 -10.87 -11.40
N THR A 255 8.19 -10.49 -10.63
CA THR A 255 8.32 -10.05 -9.23
C THR A 255 8.65 -11.23 -8.31
N MET A 256 8.09 -12.42 -8.56
CA MET A 256 8.32 -13.63 -7.77
C MET A 256 9.78 -14.13 -7.84
N GLN A 257 10.50 -13.77 -8.91
CA GLN A 257 11.91 -14.11 -9.08
C GLN A 257 12.88 -13.16 -8.34
N LYS A 258 12.36 -12.13 -7.68
CA LYS A 258 13.16 -11.10 -6.98
C LYS A 258 13.46 -11.53 -5.55
N ASP A 259 14.60 -11.08 -5.06
CA ASP A 259 15.02 -11.26 -3.67
C ASP A 259 14.60 -10.10 -2.79
N SER A 260 14.45 -8.91 -3.38
CA SER A 260 14.08 -7.71 -2.64
C SER A 260 13.11 -6.87 -3.46
N ILE A 261 11.99 -6.55 -2.85
CA ILE A 261 10.88 -5.82 -3.47
C ILE A 261 10.60 -4.60 -2.60
N PHE A 262 10.63 -3.42 -3.19
CA PHE A 262 10.43 -2.15 -2.51
C PHE A 262 9.43 -1.29 -3.26
N GLY A 263 8.51 -0.63 -2.56
CA GLY A 263 7.69 0.41 -3.14
C GLY A 263 6.25 0.42 -2.66
N HIS A 264 5.37 1.09 -3.41
CA HIS A 264 3.94 1.22 -3.07
C HIS A 264 3.18 -0.08 -3.36
N ILE A 265 3.48 -1.08 -2.54
CA ILE A 265 3.02 -2.45 -2.66
C ILE A 265 1.98 -2.70 -1.58
N ARG A 266 0.85 -3.27 -1.97
CA ARG A 266 -0.17 -3.80 -1.07
C ARG A 266 0.31 -5.11 -0.43
N TYR A 267 -0.07 -5.32 0.83
CA TYR A 267 0.09 -6.61 1.51
C TYR A 267 -0.56 -7.74 0.72
N GLY A 268 0.06 -8.92 0.76
CA GLY A 268 -0.42 -10.14 0.10
C GLY A 268 0.49 -10.70 -1.00
N LEU A 269 1.52 -9.97 -1.47
CA LEU A 269 2.44 -10.49 -2.51
C LEU A 269 3.07 -11.85 -2.16
N HIS A 270 3.23 -12.11 -0.86
CA HIS A 270 3.79 -13.35 -0.33
C HIS A 270 3.04 -14.60 -0.81
N PHE A 271 1.74 -14.49 -1.11
CA PHE A 271 0.94 -15.57 -1.65
C PHE A 271 1.52 -16.11 -2.95
N TYR A 272 1.93 -15.21 -3.86
CA TYR A 272 2.54 -15.60 -5.13
C TYR A 272 3.91 -16.24 -4.93
N PHE A 273 4.72 -15.74 -3.99
CA PHE A 273 5.98 -16.40 -3.64
C PHE A 273 5.73 -17.82 -3.11
N ASN A 274 4.71 -17.99 -2.26
CA ASN A 274 4.37 -19.27 -1.67
C ASN A 274 3.82 -20.27 -2.69
N ASP A 275 3.01 -19.81 -3.63
CA ASP A 275 2.45 -20.66 -4.68
C ASP A 275 3.54 -21.17 -5.66
N ASN A 276 4.62 -20.40 -5.84
CA ASN A 276 5.74 -20.76 -6.72
C ASN A 276 6.80 -21.62 -6.03
N ASP A 277 7.24 -21.20 -4.84
CA ASP A 277 8.21 -21.94 -4.05
C ASP A 277 7.89 -21.81 -2.55
N PRO A 278 7.07 -22.72 -2.01
CA PRO A 278 6.71 -22.70 -0.60
C PRO A 278 7.92 -23.00 0.30
N THR A 279 9.01 -23.59 -0.22
CA THR A 279 10.20 -23.94 0.57
C THR A 279 11.22 -22.81 0.69
N ARG A 280 11.00 -21.70 -0.06
CA ARG A 280 11.94 -20.57 -0.10
C ARG A 280 12.19 -19.92 1.25
N VAL A 281 11.18 -19.89 2.12
CA VAL A 281 11.26 -19.34 3.48
C VAL A 281 10.83 -20.43 4.46
N PRO A 282 11.60 -20.67 5.55
CA PRO A 282 11.23 -21.63 6.59
C PRO A 282 9.87 -21.33 7.19
N GLU A 283 9.14 -22.37 7.60
CA GLU A 283 7.83 -22.21 8.25
C GLU A 283 7.91 -21.38 9.54
N ASN A 284 6.84 -20.63 9.80
CA ASN A 284 6.65 -19.99 11.09
C ASN A 284 6.23 -21.07 12.11
N PRO A 285 6.87 -21.14 13.30
CA PRO A 285 6.57 -22.18 14.30
C PRO A 285 5.12 -22.18 14.79
N TYR A 286 4.40 -21.09 14.62
CA TYR A 286 2.99 -20.94 15.00
C TYR A 286 2.02 -21.13 13.83
N GLY A 287 2.50 -21.38 12.60
CA GLY A 287 1.64 -21.45 11.41
C GLY A 287 1.16 -20.09 10.89
N LEU A 288 1.78 -18.99 11.36
CA LEU A 288 1.50 -17.62 10.90
C LEU A 288 2.36 -17.24 9.69
N ASN A 289 2.18 -16.04 9.15
CA ASN A 289 2.93 -15.56 8.01
C ASN A 289 4.45 -15.57 8.25
N LYS A 290 5.16 -16.30 7.37
CA LYS A 290 6.60 -16.53 7.44
C LYS A 290 7.47 -15.53 6.68
N TYR A 291 6.87 -14.70 5.82
CA TYR A 291 7.63 -13.85 4.91
C TYR A 291 8.15 -12.57 5.58
N SER A 292 9.28 -12.07 5.07
CA SER A 292 9.97 -10.89 5.61
C SER A 292 9.31 -9.59 5.15
N TYR A 293 8.10 -9.32 5.64
CA TYR A 293 7.43 -8.02 5.48
C TYR A 293 8.09 -6.96 6.34
N MET A 294 8.31 -5.80 5.74
CA MET A 294 9.03 -4.69 6.37
C MET A 294 8.36 -3.37 6.02
N THR A 295 8.36 -2.42 6.94
CA THR A 295 7.79 -1.09 6.70
C THR A 295 8.48 -0.02 7.53
N MET A 296 8.20 1.23 7.19
CA MET A 296 8.43 2.37 8.06
C MET A 296 7.14 3.17 8.16
N LEU A 297 6.77 3.50 9.39
CA LEU A 297 5.62 4.36 9.67
C LEU A 297 6.06 5.78 10.01
N ARG A 298 5.09 6.67 10.02
CA ARG A 298 5.25 8.09 10.33
C ARG A 298 4.10 8.53 11.23
N GLU A 299 4.35 9.53 12.06
CA GLU A 299 3.31 10.20 12.84
C GLU A 299 2.16 10.60 11.88
N PRO A 300 0.91 10.14 12.14
CA PRO A 300 -0.18 10.24 11.17
C PRO A 300 -0.49 11.66 10.72
N VAL A 301 -0.47 12.65 11.63
CA VAL A 301 -0.78 14.03 11.28
C VAL A 301 0.31 14.61 10.37
N ASP A 302 1.58 14.46 10.74
CA ASP A 302 2.72 14.90 9.94
C ASP A 302 2.77 14.18 8.58
N ARG A 303 2.33 12.92 8.51
CA ARG A 303 2.22 12.16 7.25
C ARG A 303 1.19 12.78 6.32
N VAL A 304 -0.03 13.04 6.82
CA VAL A 304 -1.12 13.65 6.04
C VAL A 304 -0.71 15.02 5.51
N ILE A 305 -0.15 15.87 6.36
CA ILE A 305 0.34 17.20 5.96
C ILE A 305 1.44 17.06 4.89
N SER A 306 2.41 16.17 5.11
CA SER A 306 3.50 15.90 4.17
C SER A 306 2.97 15.42 2.81
N ASN A 307 1.89 14.63 2.79
CA ASN A 307 1.30 14.12 1.56
C ASN A 307 0.57 15.21 0.78
N TYR A 308 -0.26 16.00 1.47
CA TYR A 308 -0.90 17.17 0.90
C TYR A 308 0.09 18.11 0.19
N TYR A 309 1.17 18.50 0.87
CA TYR A 309 2.19 19.37 0.28
C TYR A 309 2.96 18.71 -0.87
N TYR A 310 3.16 17.39 -0.84
CA TYR A 310 3.77 16.69 -1.96
C TYR A 310 2.89 16.75 -3.22
N HIS A 311 1.59 16.47 -3.11
CA HIS A 311 0.67 16.58 -4.24
C HIS A 311 0.62 18.02 -4.79
N ARG A 312 0.65 19.05 -3.93
CA ARG A 312 0.72 20.46 -4.37
C ARG A 312 2.03 20.82 -5.06
N GLN A 313 3.16 20.26 -4.63
CA GLN A 313 4.48 20.63 -5.16
C GLN A 313 4.85 19.85 -6.42
N ASN A 314 4.37 18.61 -6.55
CA ASN A 314 4.69 17.77 -7.69
C ASN A 314 3.67 17.97 -8.83
N ARG A 315 3.97 18.89 -9.75
CA ARG A 315 3.10 19.22 -10.90
C ARG A 315 2.81 18.04 -11.86
N LYS A 316 3.57 16.94 -11.77
CA LYS A 316 3.36 15.73 -12.58
C LYS A 316 2.53 14.67 -11.86
N ASP A 317 2.21 14.92 -10.59
CA ASP A 317 1.41 14.01 -9.78
C ASP A 317 -0.07 14.05 -10.22
N PRO A 318 -0.74 12.91 -10.41
CA PRO A 318 -2.15 12.88 -10.79
C PRO A 318 -3.10 13.58 -9.82
N PHE A 319 -2.73 13.71 -8.54
CA PHE A 319 -3.53 14.37 -7.50
C PHE A 319 -3.12 15.83 -7.28
N HIS A 320 -2.25 16.37 -8.13
CA HIS A 320 -1.83 17.77 -8.06
C HIS A 320 -3.01 18.73 -8.17
N GLU A 321 -3.91 18.52 -9.14
CA GLU A 321 -5.08 19.39 -9.33
C GLU A 321 -6.03 19.33 -8.12
N LEU A 322 -6.31 18.12 -7.62
CA LEU A 322 -7.14 17.93 -6.42
C LEU A 322 -6.56 18.68 -5.22
N ALA A 323 -5.25 18.57 -4.99
CA ALA A 323 -4.57 19.22 -3.88
C ALA A 323 -4.44 20.74 -4.06
N MET A 324 -4.41 21.26 -5.30
CA MET A 324 -4.38 22.70 -5.58
C MET A 324 -5.74 23.36 -5.38
N ASN A 325 -6.82 22.66 -5.70
CA ASN A 325 -8.20 23.15 -5.61
C ASN A 325 -8.77 23.18 -4.19
N HIS A 326 -8.10 22.55 -3.22
CA HIS A 326 -8.54 22.46 -1.83
C HIS A 326 -7.45 22.94 -0.88
N ASN A 327 -7.84 23.70 0.15
CA ASN A 327 -6.96 23.92 1.29
C ASN A 327 -6.82 22.60 2.10
N LEU A 328 -5.91 22.53 3.09
CA LEU A 328 -5.68 21.30 3.85
C LEU A 328 -6.97 20.79 4.55
N THR A 329 -7.74 21.69 5.16
CA THR A 329 -9.01 21.37 5.86
C THR A 329 -10.05 20.77 4.92
N GLU A 330 -10.11 21.22 3.67
CA GLU A 330 -11.00 20.66 2.65
C GLU A 330 -10.43 19.37 2.06
N TRP A 331 -9.12 19.31 1.84
CA TRP A 331 -8.44 18.20 1.18
C TRP A 331 -8.58 16.89 1.93
N ILE A 332 -8.47 16.90 3.27
CA ILE A 332 -8.66 15.71 4.11
C ILE A 332 -10.08 15.11 4.00
N LYS A 333 -11.06 15.91 3.58
CA LYS A 333 -12.46 15.49 3.41
C LYS A 333 -12.70 14.80 2.07
N VAL A 334 -11.95 15.19 1.03
CA VAL A 334 -12.17 14.73 -0.35
C VAL A 334 -11.10 13.75 -0.84
N ALA A 335 -9.92 13.73 -0.25
CA ALA A 335 -8.81 12.88 -0.69
C ALA A 335 -8.64 11.66 0.21
N ALA A 336 -8.77 10.45 -0.36
CA ALA A 336 -8.54 9.20 0.38
C ALA A 336 -7.14 9.11 0.98
N ALA A 337 -6.14 9.71 0.32
CA ALA A 337 -4.76 9.80 0.80
C ALA A 337 -4.62 10.56 2.14
N GLY A 338 -5.63 11.35 2.53
CA GLY A 338 -5.69 12.05 3.81
C GLY A 338 -6.21 11.22 4.98
N ASN A 339 -6.67 9.97 4.76
CA ASN A 339 -7.36 9.16 5.76
C ASN A 339 -6.77 7.74 5.82
N ASN A 340 -6.32 7.24 6.98
CA ASN A 340 -5.93 5.85 7.27
C ASN A 340 -5.07 5.14 6.19
N GLU A 341 -4.17 5.84 5.51
CA GLU A 341 -3.43 5.29 4.37
C GLU A 341 -2.29 4.36 4.82
N GLN A 342 -1.74 4.51 6.04
CA GLN A 342 -0.76 3.53 6.54
C GLN A 342 -1.43 2.18 6.77
N ALA A 343 -2.60 2.19 7.44
CA ALA A 343 -3.43 1.01 7.67
C ALA A 343 -3.79 0.31 6.37
N ARG A 344 -4.27 1.05 5.37
CA ARG A 344 -4.61 0.45 4.07
C ARG A 344 -3.44 -0.23 3.39
N MET A 345 -2.26 0.38 3.40
CA MET A 345 -1.06 -0.23 2.80
C MET A 345 -0.68 -1.53 3.53
N ILE A 346 -0.72 -1.53 4.87
CA ILE A 346 -0.47 -2.70 5.73
C ILE A 346 -1.52 -3.80 5.53
N CYS A 347 -2.78 -3.45 5.27
CA CYS A 347 -3.85 -4.43 4.99
C CYS A 347 -3.95 -4.85 3.52
N GLY A 348 -3.22 -4.20 2.61
CA GLY A 348 -3.33 -4.44 1.17
C GLY A 348 -4.59 -3.85 0.51
N MET A 349 -5.24 -2.91 1.19
CA MET A 349 -6.55 -2.38 0.82
C MET A 349 -6.48 -1.10 -0.01
N GLY A 350 -7.55 -0.82 -0.76
CA GLY A 350 -7.64 0.34 -1.65
C GLY A 350 -8.38 1.53 -1.03
N TRP A 351 -8.46 2.64 -1.75
CA TRP A 351 -9.13 3.86 -1.29
C TRP A 351 -10.62 3.68 -0.99
N GLU A 352 -11.21 2.60 -1.48
CA GLU A 352 -12.57 2.15 -1.20
C GLU A 352 -12.77 1.61 0.24
N ASP A 353 -11.70 1.25 0.95
CA ASP A 353 -11.74 0.54 2.25
C ASP A 353 -11.16 1.38 3.39
N PHE A 354 -11.84 2.44 3.79
CA PHE A 354 -11.34 3.29 4.87
C PHE A 354 -12.19 3.20 6.14
N GLY A 355 -11.52 3.13 7.29
CA GLY A 355 -12.09 3.56 8.57
C GLY A 355 -13.11 2.64 9.23
N ASN A 356 -13.07 1.33 9.01
CA ASN A 356 -13.91 0.37 9.74
C ASN A 356 -13.09 -0.51 10.71
N GLN A 357 -13.81 -1.16 11.62
CA GLN A 357 -13.23 -2.03 12.65
C GLN A 357 -12.43 -3.19 12.06
N THR A 358 -12.89 -3.80 10.95
CA THR A 358 -12.16 -4.90 10.29
C THR A 358 -10.78 -4.44 9.80
N ILE A 359 -10.68 -3.26 9.18
CA ILE A 359 -9.39 -2.70 8.75
C ILE A 359 -8.49 -2.39 9.96
N TYR A 360 -9.08 -1.92 11.06
CA TYR A 360 -8.35 -1.69 12.30
C TYR A 360 -7.74 -2.99 12.85
N ASP A 361 -8.56 -4.04 13.01
CA ASP A 361 -8.12 -5.32 13.55
C ASP A 361 -7.05 -5.97 12.67
N MET A 362 -7.27 -5.98 11.34
CA MET A 362 -6.30 -6.50 10.37
C MET A 362 -4.98 -5.73 10.39
N ALA A 363 -5.02 -4.41 10.48
CA ALA A 363 -3.80 -3.62 10.43
C ALA A 363 -2.93 -3.87 11.66
N LEU A 364 -3.55 -3.90 12.85
CA LEU A 364 -2.85 -4.22 14.09
C LEU A 364 -2.33 -5.66 14.08
N HIS A 365 -3.13 -6.60 13.57
CA HIS A 365 -2.75 -8.00 13.43
C HIS A 365 -1.52 -8.16 12.53
N HIS A 366 -1.55 -7.62 11.31
CA HIS A 366 -0.40 -7.72 10.40
C HIS A 366 0.83 -7.05 11.00
N LEU A 367 0.70 -5.84 11.55
CA LEU A 367 1.83 -5.13 12.15
C LEU A 367 2.46 -5.92 13.30
N LYS A 368 1.63 -6.60 14.11
CA LYS A 368 2.07 -7.42 15.24
C LYS A 368 2.67 -8.75 14.80
N TYR A 369 1.98 -9.53 13.98
CA TYR A 369 2.32 -10.94 13.73
C TYR A 369 2.98 -11.21 12.37
N THR A 370 2.96 -10.25 11.45
CA THR A 370 3.52 -10.42 10.10
C THR A 370 4.80 -9.62 9.87
N PHE A 371 4.82 -8.34 10.21
CA PHE A 371 5.96 -7.48 9.91
C PHE A 371 7.19 -7.83 10.76
N LYS A 372 8.29 -8.19 10.10
CA LYS A 372 9.56 -8.59 10.72
C LYS A 372 10.52 -7.41 10.95
N PHE A 373 10.19 -6.24 10.42
CA PHE A 373 10.86 -4.96 10.71
C PHE A 373 9.86 -3.79 10.63
N VAL A 374 9.87 -2.94 11.65
CA VAL A 374 9.10 -1.69 11.69
C VAL A 374 10.02 -0.53 12.10
N GLY A 375 10.27 0.39 11.18
CA GLY A 375 11.01 1.64 11.48
C GLY A 375 10.11 2.86 11.64
N ILE A 376 10.69 3.95 12.16
CA ILE A 376 10.02 5.21 12.46
C ILE A 376 10.63 6.34 11.64
N THR A 377 9.81 7.03 10.84
CA THR A 377 10.26 8.08 9.92
C THR A 377 10.88 9.26 10.64
N GLU A 378 10.38 9.62 11.81
CA GLU A 378 10.92 10.69 12.66
C GLU A 378 12.34 10.37 13.15
N GLN A 379 12.64 9.09 13.35
CA GLN A 379 13.95 8.55 13.74
C GLN A 379 14.62 7.86 12.55
N PHE A 380 14.69 8.55 11.41
CA PHE A 380 15.10 7.94 10.14
C PHE A 380 16.54 7.37 10.18
N THR A 381 17.48 8.07 10.80
CA THR A 381 18.89 7.62 10.85
C THR A 381 19.01 6.31 11.61
N GLU A 382 18.39 6.28 12.79
CA GLU A 382 18.30 5.17 13.71
C GLU A 382 17.57 4.01 13.05
N SER A 383 16.44 4.27 12.40
CA SER A 383 15.69 3.27 11.65
C SER A 383 16.49 2.64 10.52
N LEU A 384 17.39 3.38 9.86
CA LEU A 384 18.29 2.81 8.85
C LEU A 384 19.38 1.93 9.46
N VAL A 385 19.97 2.34 10.58
CA VAL A 385 20.93 1.51 11.32
C VAL A 385 20.23 0.24 11.79
N LEU A 386 19.01 0.35 12.32
CA LEU A 386 18.19 -0.78 12.74
C LEU A 386 17.90 -1.69 11.54
N PHE A 387 17.43 -1.13 10.43
CA PHE A 387 17.14 -1.87 9.20
C PHE A 387 18.36 -2.64 8.67
N SER A 388 19.58 -2.13 8.86
CA SER A 388 20.81 -2.83 8.44
C SER A 388 21.03 -4.16 9.16
N HIS A 389 20.53 -4.34 10.39
CA HIS A 389 20.58 -5.63 11.10
C HIS A 389 19.66 -6.66 10.47
N TYR A 390 18.47 -6.24 10.01
CA TYR A 390 17.50 -7.17 9.42
C TYR A 390 17.78 -7.48 7.95
N SER A 391 18.33 -6.51 7.22
CA SER A 391 18.57 -6.62 5.76
C SER A 391 20.02 -6.96 5.38
N GLY A 392 20.97 -6.81 6.29
CA GLY A 392 22.41 -6.94 6.00
C GLY A 392 22.99 -5.78 5.17
N PHE A 393 22.23 -4.72 4.92
CA PHE A 393 22.66 -3.61 4.05
C PHE A 393 23.89 -2.88 4.58
N GLN A 394 24.89 -2.70 3.71
CA GLN A 394 26.17 -2.06 4.04
C GLN A 394 26.21 -0.58 3.64
N ASN A 395 25.62 -0.24 2.49
CA ASN A 395 25.60 1.11 1.93
C ASN A 395 24.30 1.87 2.28
N ILE A 396 24.11 2.13 3.58
CA ILE A 396 22.93 2.80 4.13
C ILE A 396 23.06 4.34 4.18
N ARG A 397 24.08 4.91 3.51
CA ARG A 397 24.26 6.37 3.41
C ARG A 397 23.07 7.03 2.70
N TYR A 398 22.62 8.18 3.18
CA TYR A 398 21.65 9.01 2.45
C TYR A 398 22.02 10.49 2.54
N SER A 399 21.61 11.27 1.55
CA SER A 399 21.50 12.72 1.70
C SER A 399 20.09 13.04 2.18
N LYS A 400 19.92 14.08 3.00
CA LYS A 400 18.60 14.65 3.28
C LYS A 400 18.04 15.25 1.99
N ILE A 401 17.48 14.40 1.14
CA ILE A 401 16.74 14.79 -0.06
C ILE A 401 15.30 14.98 0.43
N ASN A 402 14.75 16.18 0.24
CA ASN A 402 13.34 16.51 0.50
C ASN A 402 12.94 16.79 1.97
N THR A 403 13.70 17.57 2.73
CA THR A 403 13.04 18.45 3.72
C THR A 403 12.20 19.44 2.92
N GLY A 404 10.91 19.14 2.70
CA GLY A 404 10.04 19.92 1.82
C GLY A 404 10.22 21.41 2.09
N ARG A 405 10.76 22.15 1.11
CA ARG A 405 11.21 23.54 1.29
C ARG A 405 10.10 24.50 1.73
N GLN A 406 8.84 24.06 1.70
CA GLN A 406 7.65 24.86 2.01
C GLN A 406 6.51 24.00 2.58
N ARG A 407 6.78 23.12 3.55
CA ARG A 407 5.70 22.50 4.33
C ARG A 407 5.44 23.30 5.61
N VAL A 408 4.17 23.41 5.99
CA VAL A 408 3.79 23.90 7.32
C VAL A 408 4.13 22.80 8.33
N SER A 409 4.74 23.17 9.47
CA SER A 409 5.00 22.22 10.57
C SER A 409 3.67 21.78 11.19
N VAL A 410 3.63 20.60 11.80
CA VAL A 410 2.48 20.17 12.61
C VAL A 410 2.16 21.21 13.68
N ASP A 411 3.18 21.81 14.30
CA ASP A 411 3.02 22.82 15.37
C ASP A 411 2.45 24.16 14.88
N LYS A 412 2.20 24.30 13.58
CA LYS A 412 1.69 25.53 12.95
C LYS A 412 0.28 25.37 12.40
N ILE A 413 -0.31 24.17 12.46
CA ILE A 413 -1.72 24.01 12.10
C ILE A 413 -2.61 24.26 13.33
N PRO A 414 -3.83 24.80 13.14
CA PRO A 414 -4.81 24.94 14.22
C PRO A 414 -5.13 23.61 14.92
N ASP A 415 -5.36 23.65 16.23
CA ASP A 415 -5.62 22.45 17.05
C ASP A 415 -6.89 21.69 16.63
N ASP A 416 -7.92 22.40 16.18
CA ASP A 416 -9.15 21.81 15.63
C ASP A 416 -8.87 21.01 14.35
N LEU A 417 -8.04 21.55 13.46
CA LEU A 417 -7.59 20.83 12.27
C LEU A 417 -6.69 19.63 12.62
N ARG A 418 -5.80 19.78 13.61
CA ARG A 418 -4.96 18.68 14.11
C ARG A 418 -5.84 17.53 14.59
N LYS A 419 -6.84 17.85 15.41
CA LYS A 419 -7.80 16.88 15.94
C LYS A 419 -8.63 16.23 14.83
N GLU A 420 -9.11 17.00 13.86
CA GLU A 420 -9.87 16.44 12.71
C GLU A 420 -9.01 15.45 11.91
N ILE A 421 -7.71 15.74 11.71
CA ILE A 421 -6.80 14.79 11.04
C ILE A 421 -6.64 13.52 11.88
N GLU A 422 -6.44 13.63 13.19
CA GLU A 422 -6.32 12.47 14.09
C GLU A 422 -7.59 11.61 14.09
N GLU A 423 -8.77 12.22 14.18
CA GLU A 423 -10.07 11.53 14.16
C GLU A 423 -10.27 10.77 12.82
N ARG A 424 -9.92 11.40 11.70
CA ARG A 424 -9.98 10.76 10.37
C ARG A 424 -8.93 9.66 10.17
N ASN A 425 -7.84 9.71 10.93
CA ASN A 425 -6.70 8.78 10.84
C ASN A 425 -6.57 7.93 12.10
N TRP A 426 -7.69 7.64 12.79
CA TRP A 426 -7.69 6.97 14.09
C TRP A 426 -7.01 5.59 14.08
N ILE A 427 -7.10 4.86 12.96
CA ILE A 427 -6.42 3.56 12.78
C ILE A 427 -4.91 3.78 12.65
N ASP A 428 -4.49 4.75 11.83
CA ASP A 428 -3.07 5.11 11.69
C ASP A 428 -2.48 5.59 13.03
N VAL A 429 -3.27 6.27 13.88
CA VAL A 429 -2.87 6.69 15.23
C VAL A 429 -2.63 5.47 16.14
N ALA A 430 -3.52 4.48 16.12
CA ALA A 430 -3.32 3.24 16.87
C ALA A 430 -2.11 2.45 16.36
N LEU A 431 -1.97 2.30 15.04
CA LEU A 431 -0.83 1.64 14.40
C LEU A 431 0.49 2.30 14.75
N TYR A 432 0.55 3.64 14.73
CA TYR A 432 1.78 4.36 15.03
C TYR A 432 2.21 4.16 16.50
N LYS A 433 1.27 4.11 17.44
CA LYS A 433 1.57 3.78 18.85
C LYS A 433 2.18 2.38 18.98
N MET A 434 1.59 1.38 18.31
CA MET A 434 2.15 0.02 18.29
C MET A 434 3.52 -0.02 17.60
N ALA A 435 3.70 0.72 16.50
CA ALA A 435 4.97 0.81 15.79
C ALA A 435 6.09 1.41 16.65
N LEU A 436 5.79 2.43 17.47
CA LEU A 436 6.76 2.99 18.43
C LEU A 436 7.18 1.95 19.48
N ASP A 437 6.23 1.16 19.97
CA ASP A 437 6.51 0.08 20.93
C ASP A 437 7.39 -1.02 20.31
N ILE A 438 7.00 -1.50 19.12
CA ILE A 438 7.79 -2.46 18.32
C ILE A 438 9.20 -1.92 18.08
N TYR A 439 9.31 -0.68 17.60
CA TYR A 439 10.59 -0.04 17.27
C TYR A 439 11.54 -0.01 18.47
N ASN A 440 11.04 0.37 19.66
CA ASN A 440 11.86 0.39 20.87
C ASN A 440 12.27 -1.03 21.29
N LYS A 441 11.36 -2.00 21.24
CA LYS A 441 11.68 -3.39 21.56
C LYS A 441 12.69 -4.01 20.60
N GLN A 442 12.65 -3.65 19.31
CA GLN A 442 13.65 -4.09 18.33
C GLN A 442 15.04 -3.57 18.68
N ILE A 443 15.14 -2.32 19.14
CA ILE A 443 16.41 -1.73 19.63
C ILE A 443 16.88 -2.43 20.91
N ASP A 444 15.98 -2.64 21.87
CA ASP A 444 16.31 -3.32 23.13
C ASP A 444 16.79 -4.75 22.88
N GLN A 445 16.20 -5.45 21.90
CA GLN A 445 16.59 -6.80 21.54
C GLN A 445 18.01 -6.88 20.96
N ILE A 446 18.43 -5.90 20.14
CA ILE A 446 19.81 -5.80 19.64
C ILE A 446 20.78 -5.38 20.75
N GLY A 447 20.28 -4.74 21.79
CA GLY A 447 21.08 -4.13 22.86
C GLY A 447 21.24 -2.64 22.61
N ARG A 448 20.55 -1.85 23.45
CA ARG A 448 20.44 -0.40 23.32
C ARG A 448 21.80 0.30 23.25
N ASP A 449 22.72 -0.02 24.16
CA ASP A 449 24.06 0.61 24.20
C ASP A 449 24.89 0.30 22.94
N PHE A 450 24.79 -0.94 22.43
CA PHE A 450 25.45 -1.32 21.19
C PHE A 450 24.87 -0.55 20.00
N PHE A 451 23.55 -0.55 19.89
CA PHE A 451 22.83 0.15 18.84
C PHE A 451 23.12 1.67 18.84
N GLU A 452 23.13 2.30 20.01
CA GLU A 452 23.42 3.74 20.14
C GLU A 452 24.85 4.09 19.69
N GLN A 453 25.82 3.21 19.94
CA GLN A 453 27.19 3.38 19.44
C GLN A 453 27.27 3.22 17.92
N GLU A 454 26.52 2.29 17.32
CA GLU A 454 26.43 2.18 15.86
C GLU A 454 25.83 3.44 15.24
N VAL A 455 24.76 3.98 15.85
CA VAL A 455 24.12 5.23 15.40
C VAL A 455 25.09 6.40 15.52
N ALA A 456 25.83 6.51 16.64
CA ALA A 456 26.83 7.56 16.85
C ALA A 456 27.95 7.48 15.80
N ALA A 457 28.48 6.28 15.56
CA ALA A 457 29.51 6.04 14.54
C ALA A 457 29.02 6.37 13.13
N TYR A 458 27.78 6.00 12.79
CA TYR A 458 27.15 6.37 11.52
C TYR A 458 27.04 7.89 11.36
N LYS A 459 26.54 8.58 12.39
CA LYS A 459 26.39 10.05 12.40
C LYS A 459 27.74 10.74 12.23
N ASP A 460 28.79 10.30 12.93
CA ASP A 460 30.14 10.85 12.79
C ASP A 460 30.70 10.61 11.37
N ARG A 461 30.56 9.39 10.85
CA ARG A 461 31.08 9.01 9.53
C ARG A 461 30.40 9.74 8.38
N TYR A 462 29.08 9.96 8.43
CA TYR A 462 28.31 10.41 7.27
C TYR A 462 27.56 11.74 7.43
N LEU A 463 27.27 12.17 8.65
CA LEU A 463 26.44 13.37 8.92
C LEU A 463 27.22 14.54 9.55
N SER A 464 28.43 14.32 10.07
CA SER A 464 29.29 15.37 10.65
C SER A 464 29.83 16.40 9.65
N GLY A 465 29.54 16.26 8.35
CA GLY A 465 30.05 17.12 7.29
C GLY A 465 31.55 16.95 6.96
N LYS A 466 32.31 16.19 7.78
CA LYS A 466 33.73 15.89 7.55
C LYS A 466 33.97 15.03 6.31
N TYR A 467 33.01 14.16 5.98
CA TYR A 467 33.09 13.31 4.80
C TYR A 467 32.56 14.05 3.56
N LYS A 468 33.44 14.66 2.79
CA LYS A 468 33.08 15.24 1.49
C LYS A 468 32.58 14.12 0.58
N VAL A 469 31.38 14.29 0.05
CA VAL A 469 30.88 13.48 -1.07
C VAL A 469 31.91 13.58 -2.19
N PRO A 470 32.51 12.48 -2.68
CA PRO A 470 33.23 12.56 -3.94
C PRO A 470 32.24 13.11 -4.95
N ASN A 471 32.57 14.23 -5.58
CA ASN A 471 31.78 14.78 -6.66
C ASN A 471 31.85 13.75 -7.80
N ILE A 472 30.95 12.76 -7.79
CA ILE A 472 30.69 11.95 -8.97
C ILE A 472 29.85 12.86 -9.86
N LEU A 473 30.52 13.84 -10.46
CA LEU A 473 30.08 14.39 -11.72
C LEU A 473 30.00 13.18 -12.63
N HIS A 474 28.78 12.73 -12.92
CA HIS A 474 28.54 11.83 -14.03
C HIS A 474 29.04 12.53 -15.30
N THR A 475 30.30 12.30 -15.65
CA THR A 475 30.78 12.41 -17.01
C THR A 475 30.20 11.22 -17.77
N THR A 476 28.90 11.23 -18.01
CA THR A 476 28.37 10.50 -19.15
C THR A 476 28.82 11.30 -20.36
N LYS A 477 29.95 10.90 -20.96
CA LYS A 477 30.25 11.29 -22.35
C LYS A 477 28.98 11.01 -23.17
N PRO A 478 28.52 11.95 -24.02
CA PRO A 478 27.42 11.68 -24.92
C PRO A 478 27.77 10.43 -25.72
N VAL A 479 26.87 9.46 -25.70
CA VAL A 479 26.91 8.32 -26.61
C VAL A 479 26.96 8.94 -28.01
N GLU A 480 28.10 8.78 -28.69
CA GLU A 480 28.25 9.13 -30.09
C GLU A 480 27.10 8.47 -30.84
N GLN A 481 26.21 9.30 -31.38
CA GLN A 481 25.24 8.86 -32.35
C GLN A 481 26.03 8.35 -33.55
N THR A 482 26.13 7.03 -33.65
CA THR A 482 26.65 6.36 -34.84
C THR A 482 25.73 6.76 -35.99
N GLN A 483 26.15 7.78 -36.73
CA GLN A 483 25.61 8.10 -38.04
C GLN A 483 25.93 6.90 -38.92
N GLN A 484 24.94 6.04 -39.14
CA GLN A 484 24.95 5.13 -40.27
C GLN A 484 24.76 5.98 -41.53
N GLN A 485 25.88 6.47 -42.05
CA GLN A 485 25.98 6.88 -43.45
C GLN A 485 26.30 5.65 -44.30
N GLN A 486 25.42 5.42 -45.27
CA GLN A 486 25.71 4.96 -46.63
C GLN A 486 26.38 3.58 -46.80
N GLN A 487 25.56 2.60 -47.17
CA GLN A 487 25.56 2.05 -48.54
C GLN A 487 24.13 1.79 -48.98
#